data_AF-A0A0A9VYB2-F1
#
_entry.id   AF-A0A0A9VYB2-F1
#
_cell.length_a   1.000
_cell.length_b   1.000
_cell.length_c   1.000
_cell.angle_alpha   90.00
_cell.angle_beta   90.00
_cell.angle_gamma   90.00
#
_symmetry.space_group_name_H-M   'P 1'
#
loop_
_entity.id
_entity.type
_entity.pdbx_description
1 polymer ?
#
loop_
_entity_poly.entity_id
_entity_poly.type
_entity_poly.pdbx_seq_one_letter_code
_entity_poly.pdbx_strand_id
1 'polypeptide(L)'
;KTQAERLALFYCNDIDVDSFGEECLHFKQFLKVDSIERLRDAYKYLRSSETGLVSTFPNLEVAMRIYLTLPMTNCSAERGFSALKRIKSVTRSTLEQTKLNNLMIMCTESDVTLKMNFDDVINEFAEKKCRKRPIM
;
A
#
# COMPACT_ATOMS: atom_id res chain seq x y z
N LYS A 1 -29.98 -5.28 10.42
CA LYS A 1 -28.99 -4.47 9.68
C LYS A 1 -28.13 -5.40 8.87
N THR A 2 -28.20 -5.31 7.54
CA THR A 2 -27.39 -6.17 6.67
C THR A 2 -25.89 -5.89 6.89
N GLN A 3 -25.02 -6.87 6.62
CA GLN A 3 -23.56 -6.69 6.76
C GLN A 3 -23.03 -5.53 5.88
N ALA A 4 -23.69 -5.27 4.75
CA ALA A 4 -23.41 -4.15 3.85
C ALA A 4 -23.64 -2.79 4.54
N GLU A 5 -24.77 -2.60 5.22
CA GLU A 5 -25.05 -1.37 5.98
C GLU A 5 -24.00 -1.12 7.07
N ARG A 6 -23.53 -2.16 7.76
CA ARG A 6 -22.49 -2.01 8.78
C ARG A 6 -21.16 -1.55 8.17
N LEU A 7 -20.80 -2.08 7.00
CA LEU A 7 -19.60 -1.69 6.28
C LEU A 7 -19.70 -0.25 5.78
N ALA A 8 -20.83 0.13 5.20
CA ALA A 8 -21.06 1.50 4.73
C ALA A 8 -21.04 2.51 5.88
N LEU A 9 -21.60 2.16 7.05
CA LEU A 9 -21.50 3.01 8.24
C LEU A 9 -20.06 3.17 8.75
N PHE A 10 -19.19 2.16 8.56
CA PHE A 10 -17.79 2.24 8.95
C PHE A 10 -16.97 3.12 7.99
N TYR A 11 -17.29 3.08 6.70
CA TYR A 11 -16.67 3.88 5.64
C TYR A 11 -17.62 4.98 5.13
N CYS A 12 -18.34 5.66 6.02
CA CYS A 12 -19.39 6.62 5.64
C CYS A 12 -18.87 7.86 4.89
N ASN A 13 -17.56 8.12 4.93
CA ASN A 13 -16.92 9.18 4.15
C ASN A 13 -16.63 8.77 2.70
N ASP A 14 -16.55 7.47 2.43
CA ASP A 14 -16.11 6.90 1.15
C ASP A 14 -17.26 6.16 0.42
N ILE A 15 -18.26 5.70 1.16
CA ILE A 15 -19.37 4.87 0.69
C ILE A 15 -20.69 5.51 1.13
N ASP A 16 -21.59 5.73 0.16
CA ASP A 16 -22.95 6.17 0.44
C ASP A 16 -23.77 5.02 1.07
N VAL A 17 -24.26 5.27 2.29
CA VAL A 17 -24.93 4.27 3.12
C VAL A 17 -26.29 3.87 2.55
N ASP A 18 -26.97 4.81 1.90
CA ASP A 18 -28.34 4.59 1.41
C ASP A 18 -28.36 3.77 0.12
N SER A 19 -27.38 3.99 -0.78
CA SER A 19 -27.31 3.32 -2.09
C SER A 19 -26.48 2.02 -2.10
N PHE A 20 -25.51 1.86 -1.20
CA PHE A 20 -24.59 0.71 -1.22
C PHE A 20 -25.29 -0.65 -1.07
N GLY A 21 -26.34 -0.72 -0.24
CA GLY A 21 -27.09 -1.96 -0.04
C GLY A 21 -27.75 -2.47 -1.31
N GLU A 22 -28.33 -1.57 -2.11
CA GLU A 22 -28.99 -1.88 -3.37
C GLU A 22 -27.96 -2.23 -4.45
N GLU A 23 -26.86 -1.47 -4.54
CA GLU A 23 -25.75 -1.77 -5.46
C GLU A 23 -25.18 -3.18 -5.23
N CYS A 24 -24.96 -3.58 -3.97
CA CYS A 24 -24.49 -4.92 -3.65
C CYS A 24 -25.48 -6.02 -4.07
N LEU A 25 -26.78 -5.78 -3.95
CA LEU A 25 -27.81 -6.75 -4.35
C LEU A 25 -27.84 -6.91 -5.87
N HIS A 26 -27.82 -5.80 -6.61
CA HIS A 26 -27.78 -5.81 -8.08
C HIS A 26 -26.52 -6.49 -8.59
N PHE A 27 -25.36 -6.18 -8.01
CA PHE A 27 -24.10 -6.81 -8.38
C PHE A 27 -24.06 -8.30 -8.05
N LYS A 28 -24.65 -8.73 -6.92
CA LYS A 28 -24.77 -10.16 -6.59
C LYS A 28 -25.59 -10.92 -7.62
N GLN A 29 -26.67 -10.31 -8.13
CA GLN A 29 -27.47 -10.93 -9.18
C GLN A 29 -26.71 -10.96 -10.51
N PHE A 30 -25.96 -9.90 -10.82
CA PHE A 30 -25.09 -9.82 -11.99
C PHE A 30 -23.99 -10.89 -11.99
N LEU A 31 -23.29 -11.08 -10.87
CA LEU A 31 -22.22 -12.08 -10.71
C LEU A 31 -22.67 -13.53 -10.94
N LYS A 32 -23.94 -13.86 -10.64
CA LYS A 32 -24.47 -15.20 -10.89
C LYS A 32 -24.59 -15.53 -12.38
N VAL A 33 -24.66 -14.52 -13.23
CA VAL A 33 -24.77 -14.67 -14.69
C VAL A 33 -23.39 -14.96 -15.29
N ASP A 34 -22.34 -14.30 -14.78
CA ASP A 34 -20.99 -14.34 -15.38
C ASP A 34 -19.99 -15.30 -14.70
N SER A 35 -20.40 -16.08 -13.70
CA SER A 35 -19.57 -17.14 -13.07
C SER A 35 -18.19 -16.65 -12.55
N ILE A 36 -18.09 -15.41 -12.06
CA ILE A 36 -16.82 -14.85 -11.58
C ILE A 36 -16.54 -15.32 -10.15
N GLU A 37 -15.56 -16.22 -9.98
CA GLU A 37 -15.23 -16.80 -8.68
C GLU A 37 -14.26 -15.95 -7.83
N ARG A 38 -13.45 -15.10 -8.47
CA ARG A 38 -12.38 -14.35 -7.80
C ARG A 38 -12.65 -12.85 -7.77
N LEU A 39 -12.49 -12.24 -6.60
CA LEU A 39 -12.70 -10.80 -6.40
C LEU A 39 -11.77 -9.93 -7.26
N ARG A 40 -10.50 -10.35 -7.44
CA ARG A 40 -9.56 -9.62 -8.31
C ARG A 40 -10.06 -9.57 -9.75
N ASP A 41 -10.61 -10.68 -10.22
CA ASP A 41 -11.11 -10.76 -11.59
C ASP A 41 -12.39 -9.93 -11.71
N ALA A 42 -13.30 -10.01 -10.73
CA ALA A 42 -14.48 -9.13 -10.65
C ALA A 42 -14.10 -7.63 -10.68
N TYR A 43 -13.05 -7.24 -9.94
CA TYR A 43 -12.56 -5.86 -9.95
C TYR A 43 -11.95 -5.46 -11.31
N LYS A 44 -11.19 -6.35 -11.96
CA LYS A 44 -10.67 -6.10 -13.31
C LYS A 44 -11.80 -5.94 -14.32
N TYR A 45 -12.86 -6.74 -14.22
CA TYR A 45 -14.04 -6.62 -15.08
C TYR A 45 -14.78 -5.32 -14.82
N LEU A 46 -14.99 -4.94 -13.57
CA LEU A 46 -15.60 -3.65 -13.19
C LEU A 46 -14.81 -2.47 -13.76
N ARG A 47 -13.47 -2.54 -13.72
CA ARG A 47 -12.56 -1.49 -14.21
C ARG A 47 -12.33 -1.53 -15.72
N SER A 48 -12.73 -2.60 -16.41
CA SER A 48 -12.54 -2.73 -17.85
C SER A 48 -13.34 -1.64 -18.57
N SER A 49 -12.66 -0.91 -19.47
CA SER A 49 -13.18 0.31 -20.11
C SER A 49 -14.38 0.07 -21.04
N GLU A 50 -14.70 -1.19 -21.36
CA GLU A 50 -15.73 -1.55 -22.34
C GLU A 50 -17.14 -1.62 -21.74
N THR A 51 -17.29 -1.72 -20.41
CA THR A 51 -18.60 -2.01 -19.78
C THR A 51 -19.26 -0.83 -19.08
N GLY A 52 -18.55 0.29 -18.86
CA GLY A 52 -19.09 1.46 -18.16
C GLY A 52 -19.49 1.20 -16.69
N LEU A 53 -19.19 0.03 -16.15
CA LEU A 53 -19.77 -0.53 -14.94
C LEU A 53 -19.33 0.20 -13.65
N VAL A 54 -18.18 0.89 -13.69
CA VAL A 54 -17.72 1.79 -12.62
C VAL A 54 -18.73 2.92 -12.36
N SER A 55 -19.38 3.43 -13.41
CA SER A 55 -20.38 4.49 -13.27
C SER A 55 -21.71 3.97 -12.72
N THR A 56 -21.99 2.67 -12.91
CA THR A 56 -23.21 2.01 -12.44
C THR A 56 -23.12 1.57 -10.97
N PHE A 57 -21.93 1.17 -10.51
CA PHE A 57 -21.69 0.74 -9.13
C PHE A 57 -20.49 1.47 -8.49
N PRO A 58 -20.60 2.80 -8.28
CA PRO A 58 -19.49 3.59 -7.76
C PRO A 58 -19.11 3.20 -6.33
N ASN A 59 -20.08 2.93 -5.46
CA ASN A 59 -19.83 2.58 -4.07
C ASN A 59 -19.19 1.21 -3.93
N LEU A 60 -19.60 0.27 -4.79
CA LEU A 60 -18.99 -1.05 -4.86
C LEU A 60 -17.54 -1.01 -5.34
N GLU A 61 -17.21 -0.16 -6.31
CA GLU A 61 -15.83 0.01 -6.78
C GLU A 61 -14.91 0.48 -5.65
N VAL A 62 -15.37 1.45 -4.87
CA VAL A 62 -14.64 1.97 -3.70
C VAL A 62 -14.48 0.87 -2.65
N ALA A 63 -15.55 0.13 -2.33
CA ALA A 63 -15.50 -0.97 -1.36
C ALA A 63 -14.50 -2.07 -1.78
N MET A 64 -14.51 -2.46 -3.07
CA MET A 64 -13.55 -3.43 -3.60
C MET A 64 -12.12 -2.91 -3.57
N ARG A 65 -11.92 -1.63 -3.88
CA ARG A 65 -10.60 -1.00 -3.81
C ARG A 65 -10.06 -1.01 -2.38
N ILE A 66 -10.88 -0.60 -1.40
CA ILE A 66 -10.53 -0.65 0.01
C ILE A 66 -10.12 -2.08 0.37
N TYR A 67 -10.95 -3.08 0.05
CA TYR A 67 -10.66 -4.48 0.34
C TYR A 67 -9.34 -4.97 -0.30
N LEU A 68 -9.06 -4.61 -1.55
CA LEU A 68 -7.84 -5.02 -2.24
C LEU A 68 -6.58 -4.31 -1.72
N THR A 69 -6.73 -3.13 -1.12
CA THR A 69 -5.63 -2.39 -0.47
C THR A 69 -5.40 -2.79 0.98
N LEU A 70 -6.39 -3.40 1.63
CA LEU A 70 -6.22 -3.91 2.99
C LEU A 70 -5.15 -5.02 2.98
N PRO A 71 -4.14 -4.93 3.86
CA PRO A 71 -3.17 -6.01 4.01
C PRO A 71 -3.87 -7.22 4.65
N MET A 72 -4.50 -8.07 3.83
CA MET A 72 -5.19 -9.27 4.28
C MET A 72 -4.20 -10.32 4.83
N THR A 73 -2.91 -10.21 4.47
CA THR A 73 -1.87 -11.12 4.88
C THR A 73 -0.81 -10.41 5.73
N ASN A 74 -0.52 -10.98 6.89
CA ASN A 74 0.61 -10.65 7.77
C ASN A 74 1.99 -10.67 7.08
N CYS A 75 2.12 -11.26 5.88
CA CYS A 75 3.37 -11.42 5.16
C CYS A 75 4.15 -10.10 4.95
N SER A 76 3.46 -8.96 4.75
CA SER A 76 4.15 -7.66 4.65
C SER A 76 4.77 -7.23 6.00
N ALA A 77 4.08 -7.48 7.12
CA ALA A 77 4.64 -7.25 8.44
C ALA A 77 5.81 -8.21 8.72
N GLU A 78 5.69 -9.49 8.37
CA GLU A 78 6.76 -10.49 8.52
C GLU A 78 8.01 -10.13 7.70
N ARG A 79 7.85 -9.66 6.46
CA ARG A 79 8.95 -9.13 5.65
C ARG A 79 9.62 -7.93 6.31
N GLY A 80 8.83 -6.98 6.83
CA GLY A 80 9.32 -5.84 7.60
C GLY A 80 10.11 -6.25 8.85
N PHE A 81 9.59 -7.19 9.65
CA PHE A 81 10.28 -7.70 10.83
C PHE A 81 11.54 -8.51 10.49
N SER A 82 11.55 -9.26 9.39
CA SER A 82 12.74 -9.96 8.90
C SER A 82 13.83 -8.98 8.47
N ALA A 83 13.47 -7.92 7.73
CA ALA A 83 14.38 -6.83 7.39
C ALA A 83 14.91 -6.12 8.64
N LEU A 84 14.02 -5.81 9.60
CA LEU A 84 14.39 -5.17 10.86
C LEU A 84 15.35 -6.03 11.67
N LYS A 85 15.15 -7.35 11.70
CA LYS A 85 16.06 -8.29 12.37
C LYS A 85 17.46 -8.29 11.75
N ARG A 86 17.57 -8.14 10.42
CA ARG A 86 18.87 -8.02 9.73
C ARG A 86 19.54 -6.68 10.02
N ILE A 87 18.77 -5.59 10.03
CA ILE A 87 19.29 -4.24 10.25
C ILE A 87 19.69 -4.03 11.71
N LYS A 88 18.80 -4.37 12.65
CA LYS A 88 18.97 -4.27 14.10
C LYS A 88 19.69 -5.52 14.63
N SER A 89 20.93 -5.69 14.20
CA SER A 89 21.84 -6.71 14.75
C SER A 89 22.30 -6.36 16.17
N VAL A 90 22.77 -7.35 16.93
CA VAL A 90 23.22 -7.19 18.33
C VAL A 90 24.31 -6.11 18.48
N THR A 91 25.19 -5.97 17.48
CA THR A 91 26.26 -4.96 17.46
C THR A 91 25.77 -3.56 17.08
N ARG A 92 24.54 -3.42 16.58
CA ARG A 92 23.91 -2.16 16.18
C ARG A 92 22.76 -1.75 17.13
N SER A 93 22.76 -2.29 18.35
CA SER A 93 21.73 -2.06 19.36
C SER A 93 21.61 -0.61 19.83
N THR A 94 22.63 0.23 19.58
CA THR A 94 22.69 1.66 19.94
C THR A 94 22.37 2.62 18.79
N LEU A 95 21.88 2.14 17.64
CA LEU A 95 21.44 3.02 16.55
C LEU A 95 20.27 3.90 16.98
N GLU A 96 20.38 5.20 16.68
CA GLU A 96 19.30 6.16 16.84
C GLU A 96 18.09 5.77 15.96
N GLN A 97 16.87 6.02 16.45
CA GLN A 97 15.64 5.65 15.78
C GLN A 97 15.54 6.26 14.36
N THR A 98 16.03 7.48 14.18
CA THR A 98 16.08 8.17 12.87
C THR A 98 16.93 7.40 11.86
N LYS A 99 18.14 7.00 12.26
CA LYS A 99 19.05 6.20 11.42
C LYS A 99 18.49 4.81 11.14
N LEU A 100 17.84 4.18 12.13
CA LEU A 100 17.20 2.88 11.97
C LEU A 100 16.07 2.94 10.93
N ASN A 101 15.21 3.97 11.02
CA ASN A 101 14.12 4.17 10.07
C ASN A 101 14.64 4.41 8.65
N ASN A 102 15.66 5.26 8.49
CA ASN A 102 16.26 5.52 7.18
C ASN A 102 16.85 4.24 6.56
N LEU A 103 17.51 3.40 7.37
CA LEU A 103 18.07 2.14 6.91
C LEU A 103 16.98 1.11 6.56
N MET A 104 15.87 1.09 7.31
CA MET A 104 14.68 0.28 6.98
C MET A 104 14.07 0.67 5.63
N ILE A 105 13.99 1.97 5.33
CA ILE A 105 13.51 2.47 4.04
C ILE A 105 14.45 2.00 2.92
N MET A 106 15.76 2.20 3.07
CA MET A 106 16.75 1.76 2.08
C MET A 106 16.71 0.25 1.83
N CYS A 107 16.47 -0.57 2.86
CA CYS A 107 16.35 -2.02 2.70
C CYS A 107 15.00 -2.47 2.11
N THR A 108 13.92 -1.72 2.32
CA THR A 108 12.61 -2.02 1.74
C THR A 108 12.59 -1.62 0.26
N GLU A 109 13.15 -0.47 -0.06
CA GLU A 109 13.32 0.07 -1.41
C GLU A 109 14.73 -0.23 -1.97
N SER A 110 15.22 -1.45 -1.73
CA SER A 110 16.56 -1.86 -2.15
C SER A 110 16.75 -1.75 -3.67
N ASP A 111 15.68 -1.99 -4.44
CA ASP A 111 15.69 -1.93 -5.90
C ASP A 111 15.97 -0.53 -6.42
N VAL A 112 15.57 0.50 -5.67
CA VAL A 112 15.84 1.90 -5.99
C VAL A 112 17.22 2.29 -5.44
N THR A 113 17.52 1.87 -4.21
CA THR A 113 18.79 2.18 -3.54
C THR A 113 20.00 1.66 -4.32
N LEU A 114 19.90 0.46 -4.89
CA LEU A 114 20.97 -0.15 -5.69
C LEU A 114 21.14 0.48 -7.08
N LYS A 115 20.14 1.22 -7.58
CA LYS A 115 20.23 1.97 -8.84
C LYS A 115 20.90 3.33 -8.66
N MET A 116 21.07 3.78 -7.42
CA MET A 116 21.70 5.05 -7.11
C MET A 116 23.23 4.94 -7.27
N ASN A 117 23.86 6.00 -7.78
CA ASN A 117 25.32 6.06 -7.86
C ASN A 117 25.91 6.41 -6.48
N PHE A 118 26.59 5.46 -5.85
CA PHE A 118 27.20 5.67 -4.54
C PHE A 118 28.38 6.65 -4.58
N ASP A 119 29.08 6.77 -5.71
CA ASP A 119 30.22 7.68 -5.84
C ASP A 119 29.77 9.14 -5.70
N ASP A 120 28.63 9.48 -6.31
CA ASP A 120 28.05 10.83 -6.21
C ASP A 120 27.64 11.15 -4.77
N VAL A 121 27.03 10.18 -4.06
CA VAL A 121 26.64 10.33 -2.65
C VAL A 121 27.85 10.50 -1.74
N ILE A 122 28.93 9.75 -1.99
CA ILE A 122 30.17 9.83 -1.22
C ILE A 122 30.82 11.21 -1.44
N ASN A 123 30.87 11.68 -2.68
CA ASN A 123 31.41 12.99 -3.02
C ASN A 123 30.61 14.12 -2.35
N GLU A 124 29.28 14.09 -2.45
CA GLU A 124 28.40 15.07 -1.80
C GLU A 124 28.58 15.06 -0.28
N PHE A 125 28.68 13.88 0.33
CA PHE A 125 28.91 13.75 1.77
C PHE A 125 30.28 14.31 2.18
N ALA A 126 31.33 14.06 1.38
CA ALA A 126 32.67 14.58 1.60
C ALA A 126 32.69 16.11 1.53
N GLU A 127 32.05 16.69 0.51
CA GLU A 127 31.93 18.15 0.35
C GLU A 127 31.22 18.80 1.54
N LYS A 128 30.09 18.22 1.99
CA LYS A 128 29.35 18.71 3.17
C LYS A 128 30.14 18.59 4.47
N LYS A 129 31.03 17.60 4.58
CA LYS A 129 31.84 17.35 5.79
C LYS A 129 33.19 18.08 5.78
N CYS A 130 33.60 18.65 4.65
CA CYS A 130 34.82 19.45 4.54
C CYS A 130 34.72 20.72 5.40
N ARG A 131 35.14 20.61 6.66
CA ARG A 131 35.62 21.75 7.46
C ARG A 131 36.90 22.26 6.80
N LYS A 132 36.77 23.14 5.80
CA LYS A 132 37.88 23.92 5.27
C LYS A 132 38.41 24.81 6.41
N ARG A 133 39.38 24.33 7.18
CA ARG A 133 40.16 25.24 8.03
C ARG A 133 41.06 26.04 7.10
N PRO A 134 41.00 27.38 7.10
CA PRO A 134 41.98 28.16 6.38
C PRO A 134 43.35 27.87 7.02
N ILE A 135 44.29 27.41 6.22
CA ILE A 135 45.69 27.30 6.62
C ILE A 135 46.20 28.74 6.57
N MET A 136 46.35 29.35 7.73
CA MET A 136 47.05 30.63 7.92
C MET A 136 48.53 30.37 8.13
#